data_AF-A0A357IRU4-F1
#
_entry.id   AF-A0A357IRU4-F1
#
_cell.length_a   1.000
_cell.length_b   1.000
_cell.length_c   1.000
_cell.angle_alpha   90.00
_cell.angle_beta   90.00
_cell.angle_gamma   90.00
#
_symmetry.space_group_name_H-M   'P 1'
#
loop_
_entity.id
_entity.type
_entity.pdbx_description
1 polymer ?
#
loop_
_entity_poly.entity_id
_entity_poly.type
_entity_poly.pdbx_seq_one_letter_code
_entity_poly.pdbx_strand_id
1 'polypeptide(L)' 'MEQKVAKLCFDPSFCNTYVLGGEGEPALIVDPGYNKSGALNRYLNKHHQGKILGVFLTHGHFDHFLGL' A
#
# COMPACT_ATOMS: atom_id res chain seq x y z
N MET A 1 14.32 14.73 5.14
CA MET A 1 13.88 13.50 4.45
C MET A 1 12.70 13.85 3.56
N GLU A 2 12.73 13.45 2.30
CA GLU A 2 11.65 13.69 1.35
C GLU A 2 10.59 12.59 1.52
N GLN A 3 9.35 12.99 1.80
CA GLN A 3 8.21 12.07 1.90
C GLN A 3 7.60 11.88 0.52
N LYS A 4 7.28 10.63 0.16
CA LYS A 4 6.61 10.29 -1.09
C LYS A 4 5.27 9.63 -0.82
N VAL A 5 4.31 9.89 -1.71
CA VAL A 5 3.03 9.20 -1.75
C VAL A 5 2.93 8.51 -3.10
N ALA A 6 2.82 7.19 -3.08
CA ALA A 6 2.51 6.40 -4.26
C ALA A 6 1.06 5.93 -4.19
N LYS A 7 0.38 6.02 -5.33
CA LYS A 7 -0.95 5.47 -5.54
C LYS A 7 -0.81 4.19 -6.35
N LEU A 8 -1.41 3.12 -5.86
CA LEU A 8 -1.52 1.84 -6.53
C LEU A 8 -3.01 1.53 -6.76
N CYS A 9 -3.42 1.43 -8.02
CA CYS A 9 -4.80 1.15 -8.41
C CYS A 9 -4.75 -0.05 -9.35
N PHE A 10 -5.40 -1.14 -8.95
CA PHE A 10 -5.16 -2.44 -9.56
C PHE A 10 -6.39 -3.07 -10.20
N ASP A 11 -7.59 -2.72 -9.74
CA ASP A 11 -8.87 -3.18 -10.28
C ASP A 11 -9.96 -2.13 -9.96
N PRO A 12 -10.86 -1.78 -10.90
CA PRO A 12 -11.90 -0.76 -10.69
C PRO A 12 -12.91 -1.09 -9.58
N SER A 13 -13.01 -2.37 -9.19
CA SER A 13 -13.91 -2.84 -8.12
C SER A 13 -13.33 -2.63 -6.73
N PHE A 14 -12.09 -2.13 -6.64
CA PHE A 14 -11.36 -1.93 -5.40
C PHE A 14 -10.94 -0.47 -5.24
N CYS A 15 -10.80 -0.03 -3.99
CA CYS A 15 -10.30 1.30 -3.72
C CYS A 15 -8.82 1.43 -4.11
N ASN A 16 -8.32 2.67 -4.08
CA ASN A 16 -6.90 2.90 -4.28
C ASN A 16 -6.13 2.51 -3.02
N THR A 17 -5.04 1.77 -3.18
CA THR A 17 -4.04 1.61 -2.12
C THR A 17 -3.04 2.76 -2.20
N TYR A 18 -2.73 3.40 -1.07
CA TYR A 18 -1.63 4.36 -0.99
C TYR A 18 -0.47 3.82 -0.16
N VAL A 19 0.74 4.17 -0.57
CA VAL A 19 1.97 3.84 0.16
C VAL A 19 2.70 5.15 0.45
N LEU A 20 2.92 5.43 1.73
CA LEU A 20 3.61 6.63 2.20
C LEU A 20 4.93 6.24 2.85
N GLY A 21 6.00 6.94 2.47
CA GLY A 21 7.32 6.75 3.05
C GLY A 21 8.43 7.24 2.12
N GLY A 22 9.61 7.49 2.69
CA GLY A 22 10.82 7.73 1.89
C GLY A 22 11.35 6.43 1.28
N GLU A 23 12.20 6.55 0.24
CA GLU A 23 12.91 5.41 -0.33
C GLU A 23 13.82 4.77 0.73
N GLY A 24 13.72 3.44 0.92
CA GLY A 24 14.45 2.68 1.93
C GLY A 24 13.91 2.76 3.36
N GLU A 25 12.95 3.65 3.61
CA GLU A 25 12.29 3.85 4.91
C GLU A 25 11.05 2.95 5.06
N PRO A 26 10.61 2.64 6.29
CA PRO A 26 9.35 1.92 6.53
C PRO A 26 8.14 2.63 5.89
N ALA A 27 7.26 1.86 5.28
CA ALA A 27 6.07 2.38 4.62
C ALA A 27 4.81 2.32 5.50
N LEU A 28 4.01 3.38 5.50
CA LEU A 28 2.60 3.32 5.92
C LEU A 28 1.75 2.95 4.70
N ILE A 29 0.94 1.90 4.85
CA ILE A 29 0.04 1.42 3.79
C ILE A 29 -1.37 1.89 4.14
N VAL A 30 -2.06 2.51 3.20
CA VAL A 30 -3.44 2.97 3.36
C VAL A 30 -4.34 2.18 2.44
N ASP A 31 -5.40 1.60 3.00
CA ASP A 31 -6.46 0.88 2.28
C ASP A 31 -5.93 -0.14 1.25
N PRO A 32 -5.18 -1.18 1.68
CA PRO A 32 -4.75 -2.26 0.80
C PRO A 32 -5.93 -3.14 0.36
N GLY A 33 -6.74 -2.63 -0.56
CA GLY A 33 -7.92 -3.29 -1.09
C GLY A 33 -7.62 -4.47 -2.00
N TYR A 34 -6.54 -4.36 -2.79
CA TYR A 34 -6.18 -5.35 -3.80
C TYR A 34 -4.68 -5.59 -3.85
N ASN A 35 -4.28 -6.86 -3.79
CA ASN A 35 -2.88 -7.29 -3.97
C ASN A 35 -2.77 -8.58 -4.80
N LYS A 36 -3.73 -8.83 -5.70
CA LYS A 36 -3.63 -9.98 -6.60
C LYS A 36 -2.37 -9.83 -7.45
N SER A 37 -1.68 -10.95 -7.69
CA SER A 37 -0.32 -11.01 -8.28
C SER A 37 0.82 -10.49 -7.39
N GLY A 38 0.59 -10.00 -6.16
CA GLY A 38 1.65 -9.53 -5.26
C GLY A 38 2.26 -8.18 -5.66
N ALA A 39 1.51 -7.32 -6.34
CA ALA A 39 2.01 -6.03 -6.82
C ALA A 39 2.39 -5.07 -5.69
N LEU A 40 1.63 -5.03 -4.60
CA LEU A 40 2.00 -4.28 -3.39
C LEU A 40 3.30 -4.82 -2.80
N ASN A 41 3.45 -6.15 -2.72
CA ASN A 41 4.66 -6.79 -2.20
C ASN A 41 5.89 -6.42 -3.04
N ARG A 42 5.78 -6.42 -4.37
CA ARG A 42 6.88 -5.98 -5.26
C ARG A 42 7.22 -4.52 -5.05
N TYR A 43 6.22 -3.65 -4.92
CA TYR A 43 6.44 -2.23 -4.67
C TYR A 43 7.17 -2.01 -3.33
N LEU A 44 6.68 -2.63 -2.24
CA LEU A 44 7.28 -2.52 -0.91
C LEU A 44 8.71 -3.08 -0.86
N ASN A 45 8.98 -4.20 -1.51
CA ASN A 45 10.34 -4.75 -1.58
C ASN A 45 11.29 -3.81 -2.34
N LYS A 46 10.86 -3.27 -3.47
CA LYS A 46 11.68 -2.39 -4.31
C LYS A 46 11.99 -1.06 -3.61
N HIS A 47 10.98 -0.43 -3.01
CA HIS A 47 11.09 0.95 -2.53
C HIS A 47 11.30 1.10 -1.03
N HIS A 48 10.94 0.08 -0.25
CA HIS A 48 10.93 0.14 1.22
C HIS A 48 11.65 -1.05 1.86
N GLN A 49 12.34 -1.89 1.07
CA GLN A 49 13.04 -3.09 1.55
C GLN A 49 12.12 -4.04 2.34
N GLY A 50 10.82 -4.03 2.04
CA GLY A 50 9.81 -4.80 2.78
C GLY A 50 9.49 -4.28 4.18
N LYS A 51 10.04 -3.13 4.60
CA LYS A 51 9.77 -2.53 5.91
C LYS A 51 8.39 -1.85 5.90
N ILE A 52 7.54 -2.25 6.84
CA ILE A 52 6.18 -1.71 7.00
C ILE A 52 6.09 -1.08 8.38
N LEU A 53 5.62 0.17 8.43
CA LEU A 53 5.31 0.88 9.67
C LEU A 53 3.94 0.45 10.21
N GLY A 54 2.97 0.28 9.33
CA GLY A 54 1.62 -0.17 9.67
C GLY A 54 0.67 -0.12 8.49
N VAL A 55 -0.58 -0.52 8.77
CA VAL A 55 -1.72 -0.42 7.85
C VAL A 55 -2.75 0.52 8.48
N PHE A 56 -3.20 1.50 7.70
CA PHE A 56 -4.27 2.41 8.07
C PHE A 56 -5.48 2.16 7.16
N LEU A 57 -6.62 1.83 7.76
CA LEU A 57 -7.88 1.73 7.05
C LEU A 57 -8.67 3.01 7.26
N THR A 58 -9.12 3.65 6.19
CA THR A 58 -9.99 4.83 6.27
C THR A 58 -11.35 4.47 6.86
N HIS A 59 -11.86 3.28 6.53
CA HIS A 59 -13.07 2.67 7.09
C HIS A 59 -13.11 1.16 6.77
N GLY A 60 -14.13 0.46 7.26
CA GLY A 60 -14.22 -1.00 7.25
C GLY A 60 -15.00 -1.62 6.07
N HIS A 61 -14.95 -1.06 4.87
CA HIS A 61 -15.50 -1.73 3.69
C HIS A 61 -14.55 -2.77 3.11
N PHE A 62 -15.09 -3.85 2.54
CA PHE A 62 -14.30 -5.01 2.10
C PHE A 62 -13.23 -4.65 1.06
N ASP A 63 -13.57 -3.74 0.16
CA ASP A 63 -12.73 -3.29 -0.93
C ASP A 63 -11.52 -2.46 -0.46
N HIS A 64 -11.41 -2.17 0.84
CA HIS A 64 -10.29 -1.47 1.48
C HIS A 64 -9.25 -2.39 2.13
N PHE A 65 -9.57 -3.67 2.39
CA PHE A 65 -8.67 -4.55 3.16
C PHE A 65 -8.50 -5.96 2.61
N LEU A 66 -9.21 -6.34 1.54
CA LEU A 66 -9.06 -7.68 0.93
C LEU A 66 -7.67 -7.97 0.33
N GLY A 67 -6.81 -6.96 0.18
CA GLY A 67 -5.46 -7.08 -0.33
C GLY A 67 -4.38 -7.29 0.75
N LEU A 68 -4.76 -7.34 2.03
CA LEU A 68 -3.92 -7.83 3.12
C LEU A 68 -3.59 -9.31 2.93
#